data_AF-B8GP28-F1
#
_entry.id   AF-B8GP28-F1
#
_cell.length_a   1.000
_cell.length_b   1.000
_cell.length_c   1.000
_cell.angle_alpha   90.00
_cell.angle_beta   90.00
_cell.angle_gamma   90.00
#
_symmetry.space_group_name_H-M   'P 1'
#
loop_
_entity.id
_entity.type
_entity.pdbx_description
1 polymer ?
#
loop_
_entity_poly.entity_id
_entity_poly.type
_entity_poly.pdbx_seq_one_letter_code
_entity_poly.pdbx_strand_id
1 'polypeptide(L)' 'MDKTLLLFLFGLLLFASPLVAWWAAPGSHWLLPYGLWALLIGLIALVTHRHER' A
#
# COMPACT_ATOMS: atom_id res chain seq x y z
N MET A 1 -5.85 0.67 -18.18
CA MET A 1 -6.17 1.03 -16.78
C MET A 1 -5.08 1.93 -16.26
N ASP A 2 -5.44 3.11 -15.79
CA ASP A 2 -4.51 4.11 -15.26
C ASP A 2 -3.74 3.54 -14.06
N LYS A 3 -2.40 3.44 -14.18
CA LYS A 3 -1.52 2.93 -13.12
C LYS A 3 -1.74 3.69 -11.80
N THR A 4 -1.99 4.99 -11.88
CA THR A 4 -2.33 5.85 -10.74
C THR A 4 -3.62 5.40 -10.06
N LEU A 5 -4.68 5.09 -10.83
CA LEU A 5 -5.93 4.58 -10.30
C LEU A 5 -5.72 3.23 -9.59
N LEU A 6 -4.90 2.36 -10.17
CA LEU A 6 -4.59 1.05 -9.58
C LEU A 6 -3.84 1.19 -8.24
N LEU A 7 -2.84 2.06 -8.18
CA LEU A 7 -2.07 2.35 -6.96
C LEU A 7 -2.95 2.99 -5.88
N PHE A 8 -3.86 3.88 -6.28
CA PHE A 8 -4.82 4.50 -5.37
C PHE A 8 -5.79 3.47 -4.78
N LEU A 9 -6.39 2.62 -5.62
CA LEU A 9 -7.28 1.55 -5.17
C LEU A 9 -6.55 0.54 -4.28
N PHE A 10 -5.28 0.25 -4.58
CA PHE A 10 -4.45 -0.59 -3.72
C PHE A 10 -4.18 0.06 -2.36
N GLY A 11 -3.92 1.37 -2.32
CA GLY A 11 -3.85 2.12 -1.07
C GLY A 11 -5.16 2.05 -0.27
N LEU A 12 -6.31 2.23 -0.91
CA LEU A 12 -7.61 2.06 -0.25
C LEU A 12 -7.80 0.64 0.30
N LEU A 13 -7.42 -0.39 -0.45
CA LEU A 13 -7.49 -1.76 0.01
C LEU A 13 -6.64 -1.97 1.28
N LEU A 14 -5.43 -1.44 1.30
CA LEU A 14 -4.52 -1.61 2.45
C LEU A 14 -4.99 -0.85 3.69
N PHE A 15 -5.52 0.37 3.54
CA PHE A 15 -5.71 1.31 4.65
C PHE A 15 -7.16 1.69 4.96
N ALA A 16 -8.11 1.40 4.08
CA ALA A 16 -9.51 1.83 4.20
C ALA A 16 -10.51 0.69 3.89
N SER A 17 -10.09 -0.56 4.06
CA SER A 17 -10.92 -1.74 3.80
C SER A 17 -10.96 -2.68 5.02
N PRO A 18 -11.81 -3.74 5.01
CA PRO A 18 -11.81 -4.76 6.05
C PRO A 18 -10.44 -5.44 6.27
N LEU A 19 -9.52 -5.36 5.29
CA LEU A 19 -8.15 -5.84 5.44
C LEU A 19 -7.41 -5.15 6.61
N VAL A 20 -7.81 -3.92 6.97
CA VAL A 20 -7.29 -3.21 8.15
C VAL A 20 -7.47 -4.04 9.42
N ALA A 21 -8.59 -4.74 9.56
CA ALA A 21 -8.84 -5.57 10.74
C ALA A 21 -7.82 -6.70 10.91
N TRP A 22 -7.14 -7.13 9.85
CA TRP A 22 -6.11 -8.17 9.93
C TRP A 22 -4.79 -7.63 10.48
N TRP A 23 -4.26 -6.53 9.92
CA TRP A 23 -2.97 -6.00 10.36
C TRP A 23 -3.06 -5.07 11.58
N ALA A 24 -4.23 -4.50 11.84
CA ALA A 24 -4.54 -3.72 13.04
C ALA A 24 -5.17 -4.58 14.15
N ALA A 25 -5.22 -5.90 13.99
CA ALA A 25 -5.76 -6.79 15.01
C ALA A 25 -4.96 -6.66 16.33
N PRO A 26 -5.61 -6.77 17.50
CA PRO A 26 -4.92 -6.84 18.78
C PRO A 26 -3.86 -7.95 18.78
N GLY A 27 -2.64 -7.64 19.21
CA GLY A 27 -1.50 -8.58 19.18
C GLY A 27 -0.70 -8.58 17.87
N SER A 28 -1.14 -7.84 16.85
CA SER A 28 -0.37 -7.64 15.63
C SER A 28 0.88 -6.80 15.89
N HIS A 29 1.94 -7.05 15.12
CA HIS A 29 3.20 -6.35 15.29
C HIS A 29 3.07 -4.86 14.90
N TRP A 30 3.48 -3.97 15.79
CA TRP A 30 3.44 -2.51 15.62
C TRP A 30 4.15 -1.99 14.35
N LEU A 31 5.07 -2.76 13.77
CA LEU A 31 5.76 -2.40 12.51
C LEU A 31 4.93 -2.62 11.24
N LEU A 32 3.83 -3.39 11.30
CA LEU A 32 3.00 -3.71 10.14
C LEU A 32 2.52 -2.48 9.35
N PRO A 33 1.94 -1.42 9.96
CA PRO A 33 1.51 -0.25 9.20
C PRO A 33 2.68 0.41 8.45
N TYR A 34 3.87 0.47 9.06
CA TYR A 34 5.05 1.05 8.42
C TYR A 34 5.55 0.18 7.26
N GLY A 35 5.49 -1.15 7.39
CA GLY A 35 5.82 -2.08 6.30
C GLY A 35 4.86 -1.94 5.11
N LEU A 36 3.56 -1.78 5.37
CA LEU A 36 2.55 -1.54 4.33
C LEU A 36 2.75 -0.20 3.63
N TRP A 37 3.11 0.86 4.37
CA TRP A 37 3.48 2.14 3.80
C TRP A 37 4.73 2.05 2.92
N ALA A 38 5.78 1.37 3.42
CA ALA A 38 7.01 1.17 2.65
C ALA A 38 6.75 0.39 1.35
N LEU A 39 5.89 -0.63 1.39
CA LEU A 39 5.44 -1.36 0.20
C LEU A 39 4.74 -0.44 -0.80
N LEU A 40 3.78 0.37 -0.35
CA LEU A 40 3.04 1.29 -1.22
C LEU A 40 3.97 2.32 -1.88
N ILE A 41 4.86 2.94 -1.09
CA ILE A 41 5.84 3.92 -1.57
C ILE A 41 6.80 3.26 -2.57
N GLY A 42 7.30 2.06 -2.27
CA GLY A 42 8.19 1.32 -3.17
C GLY A 42 7.53 0.98 -4.51
N LEU A 43 6.24 0.60 -4.49
CA LEU A 43 5.46 0.37 -5.71
C LEU A 43 5.28 1.65 -6.52
N ILE A 44 4.94 2.77 -5.87
CA ILE A 44 4.84 4.08 -6.54
C ILE A 44 6.19 4.44 -7.18
N ALA A 45 7.29 4.36 -6.44
CA ALA A 45 8.63 4.67 -6.94
C ALA A 45 9.00 3.79 -8.14
N LEU A 46 8.73 2.48 -8.07
CA LEU A 46 8.99 1.54 -9.16
C LEU A 46 8.18 1.87 -10.42
N VAL A 47 6.90 2.21 -10.25
CA VAL A 47 6.01 2.56 -11.37
C VAL A 47 6.41 3.89 -12.00
N THR A 48 6.73 4.90 -11.19
CA THR A 48 7.20 6.21 -11.66
C THR A 48 8.53 6.09 -12.39
N HIS A 49 9.50 5.38 -11.83
CA HIS A 49 10.81 5.17 -12.47
C HIS A 49 10.66 4.44 -13.82
N ARG A 50 9.69 3.54 -13.96
CA ARG A 50 9.41 2.87 -15.24
C ARG A 50 8.70 3.73 -16.27
N HIS A 51 8.14 4.87 -15.86
CA HIS A 51 7.53 5.83 -16.77
C HIS A 51 8.52 6.89 -17.27
N GLU A 52 9.59 7.16 -16.51
CA GLU A 52 10.64 8.11 -16.89
C GLU A 52 11.78 7.50 -17.72
N ARG A 53 11.85 6.16 -17.82
CA ARG A 53 12.69 5.47 -18.83
C ARG A 53 11.92 5.31 -20.13
#